data_AF-A0A6G2KUV6-F1
#
_entry.id   AF-A0A6G2KUV6-F1
#
_cell.length_a   1.000
_cell.length_b   1.000
_cell.length_c   1.000
_cell.angle_alpha   90.00
_cell.angle_beta   90.00
_cell.angle_gamma   90.00
#
_symmetry.space_group_name_H-M   'P 1'
#
loop_
_entity.id
_entity.type
_entity.pdbx_description
1 polymer ?
#
loop_
_entity_poly.entity_id
_entity_poly.type
_entity_poly.pdbx_seq_one_letter_code
_entity_poly.pdbx_strand_id
1 'polypeptide(L)'
;DYVDVFADVIKETDVSPPFVASILCSTITELSREGLNSKLLNNNIILETFRLLQSSTIPKESVPIIFRDIMSGNSSDVNMAIKNTNTTSLSDTEIINILQDIIRKNNPLIQNQGERAARPLMGMAMSKLRGKASGQKINHMLNKMLHDIINDK
;
A
#
# COMPACT_ATOMS: atom_id res chain seq x y z
N ASP A 1 -11.27 5.16 21.27
CA ASP A 1 -10.61 6.47 21.46
C ASP A 1 -9.10 6.23 21.49
N TYR A 2 -8.29 7.17 21.02
CA TYR A 2 -6.83 7.02 20.88
C TYR A 2 -6.02 7.86 21.88
N VAL A 3 -6.68 8.57 22.81
CA VAL A 3 -6.01 9.48 23.76
C VAL A 3 -4.93 8.79 24.58
N ASP A 4 -5.21 7.61 25.13
CA ASP A 4 -4.24 6.89 25.98
C ASP A 4 -3.01 6.46 25.20
N VAL A 5 -3.21 5.79 24.06
CA VAL A 5 -2.09 5.32 23.23
C VAL A 5 -1.31 6.48 22.62
N PHE A 6 -1.96 7.61 22.31
CA PHE A 6 -1.28 8.82 21.90
C PHE A 6 -0.33 9.30 23.01
N ALA A 7 -0.82 9.41 24.25
CA ALA A 7 0.00 9.84 25.37
C ALA A 7 1.19 8.90 25.62
N ASP A 8 0.99 7.59 25.49
CA ASP A 8 2.06 6.61 25.63
C ASP A 8 3.12 6.74 24.52
N VAL A 9 2.70 6.90 23.26
CA VAL A 9 3.62 7.11 22.14
C VAL A 9 4.47 8.37 22.33
N ILE A 10 3.87 9.49 22.77
CA ILE A 10 4.62 10.74 22.99
C ILE A 10 5.57 10.65 24.19
N LYS A 11 5.25 9.85 25.20
CA LYS A 11 6.14 9.64 26.36
C LYS A 11 7.34 8.76 26.01
N GLU A 12 7.16 7.80 25.12
CA GLU A 12 8.17 6.76 24.85
C GLU A 12 8.96 6.97 23.55
N THR A 13 8.53 7.90 22.70
CA THR A 13 9.16 8.14 21.40
C THR A 13 9.28 9.63 21.12
N ASP A 14 10.28 10.03 20.32
CA ASP A 14 10.44 11.41 19.84
C ASP A 14 9.67 11.65 18.53
N VAL A 15 8.74 10.76 18.18
CA VAL A 15 7.94 10.89 16.96
C VAL A 15 7.05 12.13 17.10
N SER A 16 7.08 12.99 16.07
CA SER A 16 6.39 14.28 16.13
C SER A 16 4.89 14.11 16.45
N PRO A 17 4.33 14.79 17.46
CA PRO A 17 2.93 14.67 17.84
C PRO A 17 1.92 14.87 16.69
N PRO A 18 2.12 15.82 15.75
CA PRO A 18 1.22 15.98 14.60
C PRO A 18 1.16 14.74 13.71
N PHE A 19 2.29 14.04 13.52
CA PHE A 19 2.33 12.82 12.72
C PHE A 19 1.60 11.67 13.42
N VAL A 20 1.84 11.48 14.73
CA VAL A 20 1.13 10.46 15.52
C VAL A 20 -0.38 10.71 15.48
N ALA A 21 -0.82 11.95 15.69
CA ALA A 21 -2.23 12.32 15.61
C ALA A 21 -2.82 12.07 14.21
N SER A 22 -2.09 12.39 13.14
CA SER A 22 -2.51 12.13 11.77
C SER A 22 -2.70 10.64 11.49
N ILE A 23 -1.77 9.79 11.93
CA ILE A 23 -1.89 8.35 11.77
C ILE A 23 -3.12 7.81 12.52
N LEU A 24 -3.28 8.19 13.79
CA LEU A 24 -4.35 7.67 14.64
C LEU A 24 -5.73 8.15 14.20
N CYS A 25 -5.88 9.44 13.89
CA CYS A 25 -7.17 10.05 13.60
C CYS A 25 -7.55 9.98 12.12
N SER A 26 -6.59 10.12 11.21
CA SER A 26 -6.84 10.15 9.77
C SER A 26 -6.61 8.78 9.14
N THR A 27 -5.38 8.24 9.21
CA THR A 27 -5.02 7.01 8.48
C THR A 27 -5.84 5.81 8.91
N ILE A 28 -5.99 5.53 10.21
CA ILE A 28 -6.80 4.39 10.67
C ILE A 28 -8.27 4.56 10.27
N THR A 29 -8.79 5.80 10.30
CA THR A 29 -10.16 6.10 9.90
C THR A 29 -10.37 5.89 8.40
N GLU A 30 -9.43 6.32 7.57
CA GLU A 30 -9.43 6.07 6.12
C GLU A 30 -9.42 4.58 5.81
N LEU A 31 -8.50 3.82 6.42
CA LEU A 31 -8.42 2.37 6.28
C LEU A 31 -9.72 1.68 6.73
N SER A 32 -10.36 2.16 7.79
CA SER A 32 -11.65 1.63 8.25
C SER A 32 -12.76 1.89 7.24
N ARG A 33 -12.78 3.07 6.59
CA ARG A 33 -13.74 3.40 5.52
C ARG A 33 -13.54 2.54 4.26
N GLU A 34 -12.33 2.02 4.04
CA GLU A 34 -12.05 1.02 3.00
C GLU A 34 -12.54 -0.40 3.36
N GLY A 35 -13.16 -0.58 4.51
CA GLY A 35 -13.72 -1.87 4.96
C GLY A 35 -12.75 -2.72 5.78
N LEU A 36 -11.60 -2.16 6.20
CA LEU A 36 -10.63 -2.87 7.02
C LEU A 36 -10.99 -2.80 8.52
N ASN A 37 -10.59 -3.82 9.28
CA ASN A 37 -11.01 -3.97 10.67
C ASN A 37 -10.05 -3.27 11.64
N SER A 38 -10.38 -2.06 12.06
CA SER A 38 -9.59 -1.29 13.04
C SER A 38 -9.50 -1.91 14.42
N LYS A 39 -10.41 -2.85 14.78
CA LYS A 39 -10.34 -3.55 16.06
C LYS A 39 -9.11 -4.47 16.17
N LEU A 40 -8.47 -4.80 15.05
CA LEU A 40 -7.24 -5.59 15.02
C LEU A 40 -6.01 -4.75 15.43
N LEU A 41 -6.09 -3.42 15.36
CA LEU A 41 -5.06 -2.52 15.89
C LEU A 41 -5.32 -2.22 17.37
N ASN A 42 -4.75 -3.04 18.24
CA ASN A 42 -4.71 -2.74 19.67
C ASN A 42 -3.62 -1.71 20.01
N ASN A 43 -3.69 -1.12 21.20
CA ASN A 43 -2.75 -0.08 21.64
C ASN A 43 -1.29 -0.57 21.62
N ASN A 44 -1.03 -1.86 21.91
CA ASN A 44 0.32 -2.42 21.91
C ASN A 44 0.92 -2.44 20.50
N ILE A 45 0.14 -2.84 19.49
CA ILE A 45 0.55 -2.84 18.08
C ILE A 45 0.88 -1.43 17.61
N ILE A 46 0.03 -0.46 17.97
CA ILE A 46 0.24 0.95 17.63
C ILE A 46 1.53 1.46 18.26
N LEU A 47 1.71 1.27 19.56
CA LEU A 47 2.89 1.70 20.30
C LEU A 47 4.17 1.05 19.78
N GLU A 48 4.16 -0.27 19.55
CA GLU A 48 5.28 -1.01 18.98
C GLU A 48 5.67 -0.47 17.60
N THR A 49 4.69 -0.16 16.75
CA THR A 49 4.95 0.40 15.41
C THR A 49 5.68 1.74 15.50
N PHE A 50 5.28 2.62 16.44
CA PHE A 50 5.98 3.89 16.65
C PHE A 50 7.36 3.72 17.29
N ARG A 51 7.56 2.74 18.17
CA ARG A 51 8.88 2.39 18.71
C ARG A 51 9.83 1.94 17.58
N LEU A 52 9.35 1.12 16.65
CA LEU A 52 10.14 0.67 15.49
C LEU A 52 10.43 1.81 14.50
N LEU A 53 9.53 2.79 14.40
CA LEU A 53 9.77 4.01 13.63
C LEU A 53 10.87 4.86 14.28
N GLN A 54 10.81 5.07 15.60
CA GLN A 54 11.83 5.80 16.36
C GLN A 54 13.21 5.14 16.23
N SER A 55 13.27 3.81 16.29
CA SER A 55 14.53 3.07 16.13
C SER A 55 15.02 3.01 14.67
N SER A 56 14.35 3.69 13.74
CA SER A 56 14.65 3.67 12.30
C SER A 56 14.62 2.27 11.67
N THR A 57 13.96 1.30 12.32
CA THR A 57 13.76 -0.06 11.78
C THR A 57 12.80 -0.04 10.60
N ILE A 58 11.85 0.89 10.61
CA ILE A 58 10.92 1.14 9.51
C ILE A 58 10.94 2.62 9.12
N PRO A 59 10.74 2.96 7.84
CA PRO A 59 10.54 4.34 7.41
C PRO A 59 9.11 4.82 7.73
N LYS A 60 8.89 6.15 7.73
CA LYS A 60 7.58 6.75 8.06
C LYS A 60 6.46 6.26 7.15
N GLU A 61 6.79 6.02 5.89
CA GLU A 61 5.90 5.58 4.83
C GLU A 61 5.39 4.14 5.06
N SER A 62 6.08 3.34 5.89
CA SER A 62 5.67 1.97 6.19
C SER A 62 4.57 1.88 7.23
N VAL A 63 4.38 2.91 8.08
CA VAL A 63 3.36 2.88 9.16
C VAL A 63 1.94 2.61 8.62
N PRO A 64 1.46 3.32 7.58
CA PRO A 64 0.14 3.02 6.99
C PRO A 64 0.04 1.63 6.37
N ILE A 65 1.14 1.12 5.82
CA ILE A 65 1.18 -0.18 5.13
C ILE A 65 1.08 -1.32 6.16
N ILE A 66 1.83 -1.22 7.25
CA ILE A 66 1.79 -2.15 8.37
C ILE A 66 0.39 -2.18 8.99
N PHE A 67 -0.20 -1.01 9.22
CA PHE A 67 -1.57 -0.92 9.76
C PHE A 67 -2.60 -1.53 8.83
N ARG A 68 -2.50 -1.28 7.52
CA ARG A 68 -3.36 -1.91 6.51
C ARG A 68 -3.25 -3.43 6.56
N ASP A 69 -2.05 -3.98 6.63
CA ASP A 69 -1.83 -5.43 6.62
C ASP A 69 -2.47 -6.10 7.85
N ILE A 70 -2.28 -5.51 9.03
CA ILE A 70 -2.90 -5.99 10.29
C ILE A 70 -4.43 -5.83 10.24
N MET A 71 -4.94 -4.67 9.83
CA MET A 71 -6.38 -4.43 9.72
C MET A 71 -7.07 -5.30 8.64
N SER A 72 -6.31 -5.81 7.68
CA SER A 72 -6.78 -6.79 6.68
C SER A 72 -6.83 -8.22 7.22
N GLY A 73 -6.27 -8.46 8.41
CA GLY A 73 -6.17 -9.78 9.02
C GLY A 73 -5.02 -10.64 8.48
N ASN A 74 -4.09 -10.05 7.73
CA ASN A 74 -2.94 -10.77 7.17
C ASN A 74 -1.85 -11.05 8.21
N SER A 75 -1.75 -10.20 9.24
CA SER A 75 -0.77 -10.28 10.31
C SER A 75 -1.41 -10.03 11.66
N SER A 76 -1.00 -10.78 12.67
CA SER A 76 -1.46 -10.56 14.05
C SER A 76 -0.53 -9.68 14.89
N ASP A 77 0.67 -9.36 14.40
CA ASP A 77 1.64 -8.49 15.07
C ASP A 77 2.47 -7.66 14.09
N VAL A 78 3.21 -6.68 14.62
CA VAL A 78 3.98 -5.71 13.84
C VAL A 78 5.14 -6.36 13.09
N ASN A 79 5.81 -7.35 13.67
CA ASN A 79 6.96 -8.01 13.04
C ASN A 79 6.53 -8.88 11.86
N MET A 80 5.42 -9.60 11.99
CA MET A 80 4.79 -10.31 10.87
C MET A 80 4.34 -9.35 9.78
N ALA A 81 3.72 -8.23 10.14
CA ALA A 81 3.34 -7.21 9.18
C ALA A 81 4.56 -6.61 8.45
N ILE A 82 5.68 -6.37 9.13
CA ILE A 82 6.93 -5.92 8.49
C ILE A 82 7.45 -6.98 7.52
N LYS A 83 7.50 -8.25 7.93
CA LYS A 83 7.94 -9.34 7.05
C LYS A 83 7.03 -9.46 5.83
N ASN A 84 5.71 -9.43 6.04
CA ASN A 84 4.72 -9.52 4.98
C ASN A 84 4.82 -8.30 4.06
N THR A 85 4.87 -7.08 4.57
CA THR A 85 4.99 -5.89 3.72
C THR A 85 6.30 -5.82 2.94
N ASN A 86 7.41 -6.30 3.51
CA ASN A 86 8.69 -6.46 2.81
C ASN A 86 8.71 -7.60 1.78
N THR A 87 7.82 -8.60 1.90
CA THR A 87 7.70 -9.73 0.95
C THR A 87 6.53 -9.61 -0.03
N THR A 88 5.57 -8.74 0.25
CA THR A 88 4.32 -8.60 -0.52
C THR A 88 4.32 -7.35 -1.39
N SER A 89 5.07 -6.31 -1.06
CA SER A 89 5.22 -5.16 -1.96
C SER A 89 6.25 -5.47 -3.04
N LEU A 90 5.76 -5.72 -4.26
CA LEU A 90 6.63 -5.81 -5.42
C LEU A 90 7.32 -4.46 -5.62
N SER A 91 8.62 -4.51 -5.92
CA SER A 91 9.37 -3.33 -6.35
C SER A 91 8.78 -2.74 -7.64
N ASP A 92 9.05 -1.46 -7.91
CA ASP A 92 8.59 -0.79 -9.13
C ASP A 92 9.01 -1.56 -10.39
N THR A 93 10.21 -2.12 -10.39
CA THR A 93 10.74 -2.93 -11.50
C THR A 93 9.95 -4.22 -11.69
N GLU A 94 9.57 -4.91 -10.62
CA GLU A 94 8.74 -6.12 -10.71
C GLU A 94 7.30 -5.82 -11.17
N ILE A 95 6.71 -4.73 -10.68
CA ILE A 95 5.40 -4.25 -11.14
C ILE A 95 5.47 -3.94 -12.64
N ILE A 96 6.49 -3.19 -13.08
CA ILE A 96 6.72 -2.85 -14.48
C ILE A 96 6.87 -4.12 -15.32
N ASN A 97 7.67 -5.09 -14.89
CA ASN A 97 7.87 -6.35 -15.61
C ASN A 97 6.55 -7.12 -15.81
N ILE A 98 5.70 -7.16 -14.78
CA ILE A 98 4.39 -7.82 -14.87
C ILE A 98 3.45 -7.04 -15.81
N LEU A 99 3.43 -5.72 -15.74
CA LEU A 99 2.63 -4.88 -16.64
C LEU A 99 3.10 -5.01 -18.09
N GLN A 100 4.41 -5.03 -18.33
CA GLN A 100 5.01 -5.29 -19.64
C GLN A 100 4.60 -6.65 -20.20
N ASP A 101 4.60 -7.70 -19.36
CA ASP A 101 4.16 -9.03 -19.80
C ASP A 101 2.66 -9.04 -20.17
N ILE A 102 1.81 -8.36 -19.39
CA ILE A 102 0.38 -8.21 -19.69
C ILE A 102 0.19 -7.48 -21.03
N ILE A 103 0.86 -6.34 -21.21
CA ILE A 103 0.80 -5.53 -22.44
C ILE A 103 1.28 -6.36 -23.65
N ARG A 104 2.43 -7.02 -23.54
CA ARG A 104 3.01 -7.84 -24.62
C ARG A 104 2.07 -8.97 -25.04
N LYS A 105 1.49 -9.69 -24.08
CA LYS A 105 0.53 -10.79 -24.35
C LYS A 105 -0.78 -10.31 -24.96
N ASN A 106 -1.11 -9.03 -24.78
CA ASN A 106 -2.33 -8.41 -25.28
C ASN A 106 -2.07 -7.33 -26.33
N ASN A 107 -0.92 -7.36 -27.01
CA ASN A 107 -0.59 -6.40 -28.07
C ASN A 107 -1.69 -6.31 -29.16
N PRO A 108 -2.32 -7.42 -29.61
CA PRO A 108 -3.43 -7.33 -30.56
C PRO A 108 -4.63 -6.51 -30.04
N LEU A 109 -4.91 -6.58 -28.74
CA LEU A 109 -5.98 -5.80 -28.09
C LEU A 109 -5.67 -4.30 -28.14
N ILE A 110 -4.41 -3.93 -27.88
CA ILE A 110 -3.95 -2.54 -27.92
C ILE A 110 -4.01 -2.00 -29.34
N GLN A 111 -3.59 -2.79 -30.34
CA GLN A 111 -3.66 -2.39 -31.75
C GLN A 111 -5.10 -2.15 -32.22
N ASN A 112 -6.04 -2.99 -31.78
CA ASN A 112 -7.43 -2.89 -32.20
C ASN A 112 -8.23 -1.81 -31.45
N GLN A 113 -7.89 -1.54 -30.19
CA GLN A 113 -8.70 -0.68 -29.31
C GLN A 113 -8.02 0.61 -28.86
N GLY A 114 -6.71 0.77 -29.11
CA GLY A 114 -5.93 1.92 -28.68
C GLY A 114 -6.09 2.19 -27.18
N GLU A 115 -6.41 3.43 -26.84
CA GLU A 115 -6.64 3.85 -25.45
C GLU A 115 -7.75 3.07 -24.75
N ARG A 116 -8.74 2.56 -25.49
CA ARG A 116 -9.84 1.76 -24.90
C ARG A 116 -9.38 0.43 -24.32
N ALA A 117 -8.17 -0.04 -24.68
CA ALA A 117 -7.55 -1.22 -24.09
C ALA A 117 -7.17 -1.02 -22.61
N ALA A 118 -7.10 0.21 -22.10
CA ALA A 118 -6.70 0.48 -20.71
C ALA A 118 -7.60 -0.24 -19.69
N ARG A 119 -8.93 -0.24 -19.90
CA ARG A 119 -9.90 -0.90 -19.01
C ARG A 119 -9.68 -2.41 -18.88
N PRO A 120 -9.67 -3.21 -19.96
CA PRO A 120 -9.43 -4.65 -19.86
C PRO A 120 -8.03 -4.99 -19.32
N LEU A 121 -6.99 -4.22 -19.69
CA LEU A 121 -5.63 -4.41 -19.16
C LEU A 121 -5.55 -4.11 -17.66
N MET A 122 -6.26 -3.08 -17.20
CA MET A 122 -6.36 -2.78 -15.77
C MET A 122 -7.02 -3.93 -15.02
N GLY A 123 -8.07 -4.54 -15.57
CA GLY A 123 -8.68 -5.75 -14.99
C GLY A 123 -7.69 -6.90 -14.81
N MET A 124 -6.87 -7.17 -15.83
CA MET A 124 -5.82 -8.21 -15.76
C MET A 124 -4.72 -7.86 -14.76
N ALA A 125 -4.28 -6.60 -14.75
CA ALA A 125 -3.27 -6.10 -13.82
C ALA A 125 -3.77 -6.21 -12.37
N MET A 126 -4.99 -5.76 -12.10
CA MET A 126 -5.63 -5.92 -10.80
C MET A 126 -5.73 -7.40 -10.39
N SER A 127 -6.04 -8.32 -11.30
CA SER A 127 -6.09 -9.74 -10.95
C SER A 127 -4.72 -10.31 -10.52
N LYS A 128 -3.61 -9.81 -11.06
CA LYS A 128 -2.25 -10.30 -10.74
C LYS A 128 -1.56 -9.56 -9.59
N LEU A 129 -1.87 -8.27 -9.44
CA LEU A 129 -1.15 -7.33 -8.59
C LEU A 129 -1.96 -6.84 -7.38
N ARG A 130 -3.26 -7.20 -7.28
CA ARG A 130 -4.07 -6.87 -6.09
C ARG A 130 -3.39 -7.42 -4.83
N GLY A 131 -3.30 -6.57 -3.81
CA GLY A 131 -2.63 -6.88 -2.54
C GLY A 131 -1.10 -6.75 -2.60
N LYS A 132 -0.50 -6.59 -3.79
CA LYS A 132 0.96 -6.48 -3.98
C LYS A 132 1.43 -5.06 -4.32
N ALA A 133 0.52 -4.23 -4.85
CA ALA A 133 0.76 -2.81 -5.09
C ALA A 133 -0.57 -2.03 -5.01
N SER A 134 -0.49 -0.71 -4.76
CA SER A 134 -1.69 0.12 -4.70
C SER A 134 -2.34 0.25 -6.08
N GLY A 135 -3.67 0.24 -6.11
CA GLY A 135 -4.43 0.36 -7.37
C GLY A 135 -4.11 1.67 -8.12
N GLN A 136 -3.87 2.75 -7.38
CA GLN A 136 -3.45 4.04 -7.93
C GLN A 136 -2.10 3.95 -8.65
N LYS A 137 -1.11 3.30 -8.04
CA LYS A 137 0.24 3.13 -8.63
C LYS A 137 0.19 2.27 -9.89
N ILE A 138 -0.54 1.15 -9.84
CA ILE A 138 -0.72 0.27 -10.99
C ILE A 138 -1.41 1.02 -12.14
N ASN A 139 -2.46 1.78 -11.84
CA ASN A 139 -3.17 2.59 -12.84
C ASN A 139 -2.25 3.63 -13.48
N HIS A 140 -1.46 4.35 -12.68
CA HIS A 140 -0.54 5.37 -13.18
C HIS A 140 0.51 4.77 -14.12
N MET A 141 1.17 3.68 -13.69
CA MET A 141 2.20 3.00 -14.49
C MET A 141 1.64 2.41 -15.79
N LEU A 142 0.50 1.73 -15.71
CA LEU A 142 -0.14 1.11 -16.87
C LEU A 142 -0.55 2.15 -17.92
N ASN A 143 -1.19 3.24 -17.51
CA ASN A 143 -1.62 4.29 -18.45
C ASN A 143 -0.44 4.98 -19.11
N LYS A 144 0.64 5.25 -18.35
CA LYS A 144 1.87 5.82 -18.91
C LYS A 144 2.46 4.92 -20.00
N MET A 145 2.63 3.62 -19.70
CA MET A 145 3.17 2.66 -20.67
C MET A 145 2.28 2.52 -21.92
N LEU A 146 0.96 2.53 -21.76
CA LEU A 146 0.03 2.46 -22.89
C LEU A 146 0.10 3.71 -23.76
N HIS A 147 0.16 4.89 -23.14
CA HIS A 147 0.31 6.15 -23.84
C HIS A 147 1.61 6.17 -24.66
N ASP A 148 2.72 5.75 -24.06
CA ASP A 148 4.01 5.67 -24.75
C ASP A 148 3.91 4.73 -25.97
N ILE A 149 3.31 3.54 -25.83
CA ILE A 149 3.16 2.57 -26.94
C ILE A 149 2.26 3.08 -28.07
N ILE A 150 1.23 3.85 -27.75
CA ILE A 150 0.27 4.37 -28.72
C ILE A 150 0.86 5.58 -29.47
N ASN A 151 1.62 6.42 -28.78
CA ASN A 151 2.15 7.68 -29.33
C ASN A 151 3.59 7.59 -29.85
N ASP A 152 4.36 6.54 -29.53
CA ASP A 152 5.64 6.21 -30.19
C ASP A 152 5.46 5.40 -31.50
N LYS A 153 4.25 5.38 -32.07
CA LYS A 153 3.96 4.77 -33.37
C LYS A 153 3.82 5.79 -34.49
#